data_AF-A0A7K5MXX9-F1
#
_entry.id   AF-A0A7K5MXX9-F1
#
_cell.length_a   1.000
_cell.length_b   1.000
_cell.length_c   1.000
_cell.angle_alpha   90.00
_cell.angle_beta   90.00
_cell.angle_gamma   90.00
#
_symmetry.space_group_name_H-M   'P 1'
#
loop_
_entity.id
_entity.type
_entity.pdbx_description
1 polymer ?
#
loop_
_entity_poly.entity_id
_entity_poly.type
_entity_poly.pdbx_seq_one_letter_code
_entity_poly.pdbx_strand_id
1 'polypeptide(L)'
;SSSALLQHLTALLECSVAALVTLLLSDPVGSLHIRSCPVKKLSDWYTMLYNPSPDYITTVHCTHEAVYPLYTIVFIYYAFCLVLMMLLRPLLVKKIACGLGRSDRFKSIYAALYFFPILTVLQAVGGGLLYYAFPYIILVLSLVTLAVYMSASEVEFFKDLLVRKKRLVVLFSHWLLHAYGIISISKLDKLEQDLPLLALVPAPALFYLMTAKYTEPSRILSEGGNGH
;
A
#
# COMPACT_ATOMS: atom_id res chain seq x y z
N SER A 1 3.95 24.95 -0.76
CA SER A 1 4.75 23.81 -1.23
C SER A 1 5.66 23.24 -0.14
N SER A 2 6.59 24.01 0.44
CA SER A 2 7.54 23.53 1.47
C SER A 2 6.88 22.94 2.74
N SER A 3 5.80 23.56 3.24
CA SER A 3 5.11 23.07 4.44
C SER A 3 4.40 21.71 4.24
N ALA A 4 3.85 21.45 3.05
CA ALA A 4 3.23 20.15 2.75
C ALA A 4 4.28 19.04 2.66
N LEU A 5 5.43 19.32 2.05
CA LEU A 5 6.56 18.37 2.02
C LEU A 5 7.06 18.05 3.44
N LEU A 6 7.15 19.04 4.32
CA LEU A 6 7.51 18.84 5.72
C LEU A 6 6.48 17.97 6.46
N GLN A 7 5.18 18.18 6.19
CA GLN A 7 4.11 17.34 6.75
C GLN A 7 4.18 15.89 6.25
N HIS A 8 4.50 15.67 4.97
CA HIS A 8 4.68 14.33 4.43
C HIS A 8 5.94 13.66 4.99
N LEU A 9 7.05 14.39 5.14
CA LEU A 9 8.28 13.86 5.71
C LEU A 9 8.10 13.49 7.19
N THR A 10 7.42 14.33 7.97
CA THR A 10 7.11 14.03 9.37
C THR A 10 6.18 12.84 9.49
N ALA A 11 5.13 12.76 8.67
CA ALA A 11 4.26 11.58 8.62
C ALA A 11 5.04 10.30 8.25
N LEU A 12 5.97 10.37 7.30
CA LEU A 12 6.82 9.24 6.93
C LEU A 12 7.67 8.79 8.13
N LEU A 13 8.29 9.73 8.85
CA LEU A 13 9.08 9.42 10.04
C LEU A 13 8.22 8.83 11.17
N GLU A 14 7.03 9.40 11.42
CA GLU A 14 6.06 8.90 12.40
C GLU A 14 5.68 7.43 12.10
N CYS A 15 5.31 7.14 10.85
CA CYS A 15 4.96 5.78 10.42
C CYS A 15 6.14 4.82 10.47
N SER A 16 7.35 5.25 10.10
CA SER A 16 8.55 4.41 10.16
C SER A 16 8.96 4.08 11.60
N VAL A 17 8.88 5.05 12.51
CA VAL A 17 9.14 4.83 13.94
C VAL A 17 8.08 3.90 14.53
N ALA A 18 6.80 4.09 14.21
CA ALA A 18 5.74 3.17 14.64
C ALA A 18 5.99 1.74 14.14
N ALA A 19 6.40 1.57 12.87
CA ALA A 19 6.72 0.26 12.30
C ALA A 19 7.90 -0.40 13.03
N LEU A 20 9.00 0.33 13.24
CA LEU A 20 10.18 -0.17 13.96
C LEU A 20 9.84 -0.57 15.39
N VAL A 21 9.12 0.28 16.12
CA VAL A 21 8.69 -0.01 17.50
C VAL A 21 7.77 -1.24 17.53
N THR A 22 6.85 -1.36 16.57
CA THR A 22 5.97 -2.52 16.47
C THR A 22 6.75 -3.81 16.23
N LEU A 23 7.74 -3.79 15.34
CA LEU A 23 8.59 -4.95 15.07
C LEU A 23 9.41 -5.33 16.30
N LEU A 24 10.03 -4.36 16.97
CA LEU A 24 10.86 -4.60 18.17
C LEU A 24 10.04 -5.09 19.38
N LEU A 25 8.74 -4.78 19.45
CA LEU A 25 7.85 -5.29 20.49
C LEU A 25 7.20 -6.62 20.13
N SER A 26 7.23 -7.02 18.87
CA SER A 26 6.72 -8.31 18.42
C SER A 26 7.68 -9.43 18.82
N ASP A 27 7.16 -10.64 19.00
CA ASP A 27 7.98 -11.80 19.39
C ASP A 27 8.94 -12.23 18.26
N PRO A 28 10.26 -12.37 18.51
CA PRO A 28 11.00 -12.10 19.76
C PRO A 28 11.32 -10.62 20.00
N VAL A 29 11.03 -10.17 21.22
CA VAL A 29 11.24 -8.78 21.66
C VAL A 29 12.70 -8.36 21.47
N GLY A 30 12.92 -7.21 20.86
CA GLY A 30 14.24 -6.64 20.58
C GLY A 30 14.88 -7.11 19.28
N SER A 31 14.23 -8.00 18.52
CA SER A 31 14.67 -8.43 17.20
C SER A 31 13.84 -7.78 16.08
N LEU A 32 14.41 -7.63 14.88
CA LEU A 32 13.67 -7.26 13.67
C LEU A 32 13.11 -8.49 12.93
N HIS A 33 13.34 -9.69 13.48
CA HIS A 33 12.78 -10.93 12.95
C HIS A 33 11.45 -11.23 13.63
N ILE A 34 10.43 -11.61 12.86
CA ILE A 34 9.11 -11.97 13.38
C ILE A 34 9.01 -13.49 13.43
N ARG A 35 8.73 -14.05 14.61
CA ARG A 35 8.37 -15.46 14.75
C ARG A 35 6.88 -15.62 14.49
N SER A 36 6.52 -16.33 13.43
CA SER A 36 5.12 -16.61 13.08
C SER A 36 4.87 -18.09 12.83
N CYS A 37 3.66 -18.54 13.15
CA CYS A 37 3.20 -19.87 12.76
C CYS A 37 2.86 -19.90 11.26
N PRO A 38 3.19 -20.98 10.54
CA PRO A 38 2.92 -21.07 9.11
C PRO A 38 1.42 -21.15 8.85
N VAL A 39 0.89 -20.12 8.17
CA VAL A 39 -0.49 -20.10 7.69
C VAL A 39 -0.58 -20.95 6.42
N LYS A 40 -1.49 -21.94 6.40
CA LYS A 40 -1.66 -22.82 5.24
C LYS A 40 -2.93 -22.49 4.47
N LYS A 41 -4.01 -22.21 5.17
CA LYS A 41 -5.35 -22.03 4.58
C LYS A 41 -6.01 -20.75 5.07
N LEU A 42 -6.94 -20.24 4.27
CA LEU A 42 -7.78 -19.09 4.67
C LEU A 42 -8.61 -19.39 5.93
N SER A 43 -9.01 -20.65 6.13
CA SER A 43 -9.70 -21.10 7.35
C SER A 43 -8.91 -20.83 8.63
N ASP A 44 -7.57 -20.80 8.55
CA ASP A 44 -6.71 -20.57 9.71
C ASP A 44 -6.88 -19.12 10.25
N TRP A 45 -7.32 -18.18 9.41
CA TRP A 45 -7.66 -16.81 9.80
C TRP A 45 -9.05 -16.66 10.43
N TYR A 46 -9.95 -17.60 10.14
CA TYR A 46 -11.35 -17.56 10.56
C TYR A 46 -11.72 -18.81 11.36
N THR A 47 -10.88 -19.18 12.32
CA THR A 47 -11.03 -20.37 13.17
C THR A 47 -12.39 -20.47 13.84
N MET A 48 -12.98 -19.34 14.23
CA MET A 48 -14.33 -19.31 14.83
C MET A 48 -15.42 -19.91 13.92
N LEU A 49 -15.25 -19.83 12.59
CA LEU A 49 -16.17 -20.43 11.61
C LEU A 49 -15.86 -21.90 11.32
N TYR A 50 -14.64 -22.35 11.63
CA TYR A 50 -14.11 -23.68 11.32
C TYR A 50 -13.60 -24.39 12.59
N ASN A 51 -14.39 -24.35 13.66
CA ASN A 51 -14.04 -24.98 14.94
C ASN A 51 -13.89 -26.51 14.78
N PRO A 52 -12.79 -27.11 15.26
CA PRO A 52 -12.62 -28.56 15.20
C PRO A 52 -13.52 -29.28 16.22
N SER A 53 -13.95 -30.49 15.86
CA SER A 53 -14.68 -31.41 16.74
C SER A 53 -13.94 -32.75 16.86
N PRO A 54 -12.96 -32.87 17.78
CA PRO A 54 -12.30 -34.15 18.04
C PRO A 54 -13.33 -35.21 18.40
N ASP A 55 -13.28 -36.36 17.72
CA ASP A 55 -14.16 -37.51 17.89
C ASP A 55 -15.67 -37.24 17.74
N TYR A 56 -16.06 -36.06 17.23
CA TYR A 56 -17.46 -35.60 17.15
C TYR A 56 -18.20 -35.52 18.51
N ILE A 57 -17.45 -35.53 19.63
CA ILE A 57 -18.04 -35.50 20.97
C ILE A 57 -18.11 -34.07 21.50
N THR A 58 -17.03 -33.29 21.34
CA THR A 58 -16.92 -31.92 21.85
C THR A 58 -16.35 -30.99 20.80
N THR A 59 -17.01 -29.87 20.53
CA THR A 59 -16.47 -28.81 19.67
C THR A 59 -15.58 -27.89 20.48
N VAL A 60 -14.31 -27.76 20.09
CA VAL A 60 -13.38 -26.81 20.72
C VAL A 60 -13.51 -25.47 20.01
N HIS A 61 -13.84 -24.41 20.75
CA HIS A 61 -13.95 -23.06 20.19
C HIS A 61 -12.58 -22.38 20.20
N CYS A 62 -11.97 -22.25 19.02
CA CYS A 62 -10.67 -21.61 18.85
C CYS A 62 -10.85 -20.15 18.42
N THR A 63 -10.09 -19.23 19.02
CA THR A 63 -10.02 -17.82 18.61
C THR A 63 -8.89 -17.61 17.60
N HIS A 64 -8.55 -16.36 17.27
CA HIS A 64 -7.55 -15.97 16.27
C HIS A 64 -6.08 -16.25 16.63
N GLU A 65 -5.80 -17.14 17.60
CA GLU A 65 -4.43 -17.47 18.03
C GLU A 65 -3.62 -18.24 16.97
N ALA A 66 -4.28 -18.91 16.01
CA ALA A 66 -3.62 -19.71 14.98
C ALA A 66 -2.71 -18.88 14.04
N VAL A 67 -2.99 -17.59 13.89
CA VAL A 67 -2.25 -16.68 12.98
C VAL A 67 -1.40 -15.68 13.75
N TYR A 68 -1.16 -15.92 15.04
CA TYR A 68 -0.28 -15.06 15.83
C TYR A 68 1.15 -15.05 15.24
N PRO A 69 1.82 -13.89 15.12
CA PRO A 69 1.40 -12.52 15.47
C PRO A 69 0.85 -11.70 14.28
N LEU A 70 0.66 -12.30 13.09
CA LEU A 70 0.32 -11.58 11.85
C LEU A 70 -1.00 -10.79 11.94
N TYR A 71 -1.96 -11.30 12.70
CA TYR A 71 -3.21 -10.58 12.93
C TYR A 71 -3.02 -9.40 13.90
N THR A 72 -2.36 -9.62 15.04
CA THR A 72 -2.23 -8.64 16.14
C THR A 72 -1.24 -7.53 15.84
N ILE A 73 -0.16 -7.82 15.09
CA ILE A 73 0.91 -6.86 14.78
C ILE A 73 0.38 -5.62 14.04
N VAL A 74 -0.63 -5.77 13.19
CA VAL A 74 -1.23 -4.65 12.43
C VAL A 74 -1.99 -3.70 13.36
N PHE A 75 -2.70 -4.22 14.36
CA PHE A 75 -3.39 -3.37 15.35
C PHE A 75 -2.41 -2.62 16.24
N ILE A 76 -1.33 -3.28 16.66
CA ILE A 76 -0.25 -2.67 17.44
C ILE A 76 0.37 -1.53 16.63
N TYR A 77 0.64 -1.75 15.34
CA TYR A 77 1.12 -0.73 14.42
C TYR A 77 0.17 0.47 14.32
N TYR A 78 -1.13 0.24 14.10
CA TYR A 78 -2.11 1.33 14.02
C TYR A 78 -2.23 2.11 15.32
N ALA A 79 -2.15 1.44 16.48
CA ALA A 79 -2.13 2.10 17.78
C ALA A 79 -0.90 3.01 17.93
N PHE A 80 0.30 2.53 17.58
CA PHE A 80 1.51 3.36 17.63
C PHE A 80 1.46 4.53 16.64
N CYS A 81 0.96 4.31 15.43
CA CYS A 81 0.74 5.38 14.47
C CYS A 81 -0.19 6.46 15.03
N LEU A 82 -1.32 6.07 15.64
CA LEU A 82 -2.25 7.01 16.28
C LEU A 82 -1.59 7.80 17.42
N VAL A 83 -0.89 7.11 18.33
CA VAL A 83 -0.22 7.74 19.47
C VAL A 83 0.85 8.72 19.00
N LEU A 84 1.71 8.31 18.06
CA LEU A 84 2.75 9.19 17.53
C LEU A 84 2.16 10.39 16.79
N MET A 85 1.12 10.20 15.96
CA MET A 85 0.44 11.31 15.30
C MET A 85 -0.21 12.29 16.29
N MET A 86 -0.82 11.78 17.37
CA MET A 86 -1.43 12.63 18.39
C MET A 86 -0.40 13.37 19.26
N LEU A 87 0.79 12.80 19.48
CA LEU A 87 1.84 13.44 20.29
C LEU A 87 2.71 14.39 19.48
N LEU A 88 3.23 13.93 18.33
CA LEU A 88 4.23 14.66 17.56
C LEU A 88 3.62 15.82 16.76
N ARG A 89 2.43 15.63 16.17
CA ARG A 89 1.84 16.68 15.33
C ARG A 89 1.46 17.94 16.10
N PRO A 90 0.83 17.89 17.28
CA PRO A 90 0.58 19.12 18.05
C PRO A 90 1.86 19.83 18.49
N LEU A 91 2.91 19.09 18.84
CA LEU A 91 4.22 19.64 19.23
C LEU A 91 4.94 20.31 18.04
N LEU A 92 4.96 19.65 16.88
CA LEU A 92 5.47 20.20 15.62
C LEU A 92 4.69 21.44 15.22
N VAL A 93 3.36 21.41 15.33
CA VAL A 93 2.50 22.56 15.05
C VAL A 93 2.81 23.74 15.97
N LYS A 94 3.06 23.51 17.27
CA LYS A 94 3.49 24.56 18.21
C LYS A 94 4.83 25.17 17.82
N LYS A 95 5.78 24.37 17.32
CA LYS A 95 7.12 24.81 16.89
C LYS A 95 7.12 25.49 15.51
N ILE A 96 6.23 25.07 14.62
CA ILE A 96 6.03 25.61 13.25
C ILE A 96 4.97 26.74 13.25
N ALA A 97 4.38 27.07 14.41
CA ALA A 97 3.22 27.97 14.55
C ALA A 97 3.47 29.40 14.09
N CYS A 98 4.72 29.87 14.02
CA CYS A 98 5.03 31.25 13.60
C CYS A 98 4.69 31.56 12.14
N GLY A 99 4.38 30.57 11.29
CA GLY A 99 4.22 30.81 9.84
C GLY A 99 2.97 30.23 9.16
N LEU A 100 2.10 29.46 9.84
CA LEU A 100 1.01 28.73 9.18
C LEU A 100 -0.37 28.95 9.84
N GLY A 101 -1.39 29.16 8.99
CA GLY A 101 -2.79 29.33 9.37
C GLY A 101 -3.38 28.15 10.17
N ARG A 102 -4.37 28.44 11.01
CA ARG A 102 -4.90 27.54 12.05
C ARG A 102 -5.75 26.38 11.53
N SER A 103 -6.38 26.51 10.36
CA SER A 103 -7.43 25.61 9.88
C SER A 103 -6.93 24.31 9.23
N ASP A 104 -5.87 24.34 8.42
CA ASP A 104 -5.43 23.14 7.68
C ASP A 104 -4.70 22.11 8.55
N ARG A 105 -4.21 22.54 9.73
CA ARG A 105 -3.40 21.68 10.62
C ARG A 105 -4.22 20.59 11.31
N PHE A 106 -5.45 20.92 11.72
CA PHE A 106 -6.32 19.96 12.40
C PHE A 106 -6.99 18.99 11.44
N LYS A 107 -7.19 19.37 10.16
CA LYS A 107 -7.77 18.49 9.13
C LYS A 107 -7.01 17.17 9.01
N SER A 108 -5.68 17.21 9.05
CA SER A 108 -4.87 15.99 8.97
C SER A 108 -4.99 15.10 10.20
N ILE A 109 -5.20 15.67 11.39
CA ILE A 109 -5.38 14.91 12.64
C ILE A 109 -6.77 14.27 12.65
N TYR A 110 -7.81 15.02 12.26
CA TYR A 110 -9.16 14.48 12.16
C TYR A 110 -9.26 13.40 11.09
N ALA A 111 -8.64 13.60 9.92
CA ALA A 111 -8.59 12.58 8.88
C ALA A 111 -7.99 11.27 9.41
N ALA A 112 -6.84 11.34 10.08
CA ALA A 112 -6.23 10.17 10.71
C ALA A 112 -7.16 9.50 11.73
N LEU A 113 -7.83 10.28 12.59
CA LEU A 113 -8.75 9.76 13.60
C LEU A 113 -9.97 9.03 13.01
N TYR A 114 -10.38 9.36 11.78
CA TYR A 114 -11.41 8.60 11.06
C TYR A 114 -10.82 7.41 10.28
N PHE A 115 -9.66 7.58 9.63
CA PHE A 115 -9.05 6.53 8.81
C PHE A 115 -8.56 5.33 9.62
N PHE A 116 -7.91 5.55 10.76
CA PHE A 116 -7.36 4.43 11.54
C PHE A 116 -8.45 3.47 12.05
N PRO A 117 -9.57 3.94 12.64
CA PRO A 117 -10.67 3.04 12.99
C PRO A 117 -11.22 2.25 11.80
N ILE A 118 -11.42 2.90 10.64
CA ILE A 118 -11.89 2.20 9.43
C ILE A 118 -10.89 1.11 9.03
N LEU A 119 -9.59 1.40 9.03
CA LEU A 119 -8.55 0.42 8.75
C LEU A 119 -8.52 -0.71 9.78
N THR A 120 -8.75 -0.43 11.06
CA THR A 120 -8.84 -1.47 12.09
C THR A 120 -10.03 -2.40 11.87
N VAL A 121 -11.20 -1.87 11.48
CA VAL A 121 -12.38 -2.70 11.16
C VAL A 121 -12.12 -3.55 9.92
N LEU A 122 -11.52 -2.96 8.87
CA LEU A 122 -11.13 -3.70 7.67
C LEU A 122 -10.13 -4.82 7.98
N GLN A 123 -9.15 -4.57 8.84
CA GLN A 123 -8.20 -5.59 9.29
C GLN A 123 -8.87 -6.66 10.16
N ALA A 124 -9.79 -6.26 11.05
CA ALA A 124 -10.47 -7.18 11.95
C ALA A 124 -11.39 -8.15 11.20
N VAL A 125 -12.12 -7.64 10.21
CA VAL A 125 -13.07 -8.46 9.43
C VAL A 125 -12.39 -9.15 8.25
N GLY A 126 -11.49 -8.44 7.57
CA GLY A 126 -10.92 -8.85 6.28
C GLY A 126 -9.45 -9.20 6.31
N GLY A 127 -8.78 -9.22 7.47
CA GLY A 127 -7.33 -9.43 7.58
C GLY A 127 -6.83 -10.64 6.79
N GLY A 128 -7.47 -11.80 6.94
CA GLY A 128 -7.08 -13.00 6.18
C GLY A 128 -7.25 -12.83 4.68
N LEU A 129 -8.33 -12.19 4.23
CA LEU A 129 -8.55 -11.92 2.82
C LEU A 129 -7.53 -10.92 2.28
N LEU A 130 -7.19 -9.89 3.06
CA LEU A 130 -6.18 -8.90 2.70
C LEU A 130 -4.81 -9.56 2.51
N TYR A 131 -4.37 -10.44 3.41
CA TYR A 131 -3.08 -11.13 3.28
C TYR A 131 -3.04 -12.07 2.07
N TYR A 132 -4.12 -12.80 1.79
CA TYR A 132 -4.19 -13.69 0.62
C TYR A 132 -4.32 -12.93 -0.71
N ALA A 133 -5.06 -11.82 -0.72
CA ALA A 133 -5.29 -11.02 -1.93
C ALA A 133 -4.23 -9.95 -2.17
N PHE A 134 -3.39 -9.65 -1.17
CA PHE A 134 -2.37 -8.60 -1.19
C PHE A 134 -1.57 -8.49 -2.50
N PRO A 135 -0.92 -9.56 -3.00
CA PRO A 135 -0.16 -9.48 -4.25
C PRO A 135 -1.01 -9.02 -5.43
N TYR A 136 -2.23 -9.55 -5.55
CA TYR A 136 -3.15 -9.23 -6.64
C TYR A 136 -3.68 -7.80 -6.52
N ILE A 137 -3.99 -7.35 -5.30
CA ILE A 137 -4.42 -5.96 -5.04
C ILE A 137 -3.33 -4.99 -5.50
N ILE A 138 -2.07 -5.20 -5.10
CA ILE A 138 -0.96 -4.31 -5.47
C ILE A 138 -0.72 -4.33 -6.99
N LEU A 139 -0.76 -5.49 -7.63
CA LEU A 139 -0.57 -5.60 -9.07
C LEU A 139 -1.66 -4.90 -9.88
N VAL A 140 -2.93 -5.14 -9.54
CA VAL A 140 -4.06 -4.51 -10.24
C VAL A 140 -4.08 -3.01 -9.99
N LEU A 141 -3.93 -2.57 -8.74
CA LEU A 141 -3.94 -1.15 -8.41
C LEU A 141 -2.77 -0.42 -9.08
N SER A 142 -1.56 -0.96 -9.03
CA SER A 142 -0.40 -0.33 -9.69
C SER A 142 -0.57 -0.20 -11.20
N LEU A 143 -1.19 -1.18 -11.86
CA LEU A 143 -1.49 -1.12 -13.30
C LEU A 143 -2.56 -0.07 -13.60
N VAL A 144 -3.66 -0.07 -12.86
CA VAL A 144 -4.77 0.87 -13.06
C VAL A 144 -4.32 2.30 -12.78
N THR A 145 -3.62 2.56 -11.67
CA THR A 145 -3.17 3.92 -11.34
C THR A 145 -2.12 4.44 -12.32
N LEU A 146 -1.24 3.57 -12.83
CA LEU A 146 -0.31 3.93 -13.88
C LEU A 146 -1.03 4.30 -15.19
N ALA A 147 -2.01 3.50 -15.61
CA ALA A 147 -2.79 3.77 -16.82
C ALA A 147 -3.56 5.10 -16.70
N VAL A 148 -4.25 5.30 -15.58
CA VAL A 148 -4.97 6.55 -15.28
C VAL A 148 -4.02 7.74 -15.25
N TYR A 149 -2.85 7.60 -14.63
CA TYR A 149 -1.86 8.68 -14.55
C TYR A 149 -1.32 9.06 -15.93
N MET A 150 -0.97 8.07 -16.76
CA MET A 150 -0.43 8.31 -18.11
C MET A 150 -1.47 8.93 -19.04
N SER A 151 -2.73 8.49 -18.94
CA SER A 151 -3.88 9.08 -19.65
C SER A 151 -4.15 10.51 -19.22
N ALA A 152 -4.29 10.77 -17.91
CA ALA A 152 -4.56 12.11 -17.40
C ALA A 152 -3.39 13.09 -17.60
N SER A 153 -2.17 12.58 -17.77
CA SER A 153 -0.98 13.39 -18.00
C SER A 153 -0.70 13.67 -19.48
N GLU A 154 -1.53 13.15 -20.40
CA GLU A 154 -1.39 13.28 -21.87
C GLU A 154 0.04 12.98 -22.32
N VAL A 155 0.56 11.82 -21.92
CA VAL A 155 1.90 11.39 -22.31
C VAL A 155 1.82 10.65 -23.65
N GLU A 156 2.25 11.29 -24.73
CA GLU A 156 2.27 10.68 -26.06
C GLU A 156 3.62 10.03 -26.37
N PHE A 157 4.73 10.71 -26.03
CA PHE A 157 6.07 10.27 -26.38
C PHE A 157 6.99 10.09 -25.17
N PHE A 158 8.03 9.27 -25.33
CA PHE A 158 9.07 9.08 -24.30
C PHE A 158 9.78 10.40 -23.91
N LYS A 159 9.86 11.35 -24.86
CA LYS A 159 10.42 12.69 -24.62
C LYS A 159 9.60 13.45 -23.57
N ASP A 160 8.28 13.28 -23.55
CA ASP A 160 7.38 13.99 -22.61
C ASP A 160 7.56 13.51 -21.17
N LEU A 161 8.05 12.28 -20.99
CA LEU A 161 8.49 11.76 -19.71
C LEU A 161 9.78 12.45 -19.24
N LEU A 162 10.79 12.51 -20.12
CA LEU A 162 12.11 13.08 -19.83
C LEU A 162 12.08 14.59 -19.57
N VAL A 163 11.21 15.33 -20.26
CA VAL A 163 11.09 16.79 -20.12
C VAL A 163 10.65 17.19 -18.71
N ARG A 164 9.77 16.40 -18.07
CA ARG A 164 9.27 16.69 -16.72
C ARG A 164 9.78 15.68 -15.71
N LYS A 165 10.80 16.07 -14.93
CA LYS A 165 11.36 15.24 -13.82
C LYS A 165 10.30 14.64 -12.89
N LYS A 166 9.18 15.34 -12.64
CA LYS A 166 8.05 14.84 -11.84
C LYS A 166 7.42 13.57 -12.44
N ARG A 167 7.28 13.49 -13.76
CA ARG A 167 6.69 12.33 -14.44
C ARG A 167 7.57 11.09 -14.30
N LEU A 168 8.90 11.26 -14.38
CA LEU A 168 9.85 10.18 -14.13
C LEU A 168 9.77 9.64 -12.69
N VAL A 169 9.66 10.53 -11.70
CA VAL A 169 9.52 10.12 -10.29
C VAL A 169 8.25 9.28 -10.12
N VAL A 170 7.12 9.74 -10.66
CA VAL A 170 5.85 9.00 -10.56
C VAL A 170 5.92 7.65 -11.29
N LEU A 171 6.50 7.59 -12.49
CA LEU A 171 6.69 6.35 -13.22
C LEU A 171 7.54 5.36 -12.42
N PHE A 172 8.69 5.81 -11.92
CA PHE A 172 9.59 4.98 -11.15
C PHE A 172 8.93 4.46 -9.86
N SER A 173 8.16 5.30 -9.17
CA SER A 173 7.36 4.87 -8.01
C SER A 173 6.35 3.78 -8.37
N HIS A 174 5.67 3.88 -9.52
CA HIS A 174 4.75 2.83 -9.98
C HIS A 174 5.49 1.55 -10.38
N TRP A 175 6.66 1.65 -11.00
CA TRP A 175 7.49 0.49 -11.32
C TRP A 175 7.95 -0.24 -10.07
N LEU A 176 8.39 0.49 -9.03
CA LEU A 176 8.74 -0.10 -7.75
C LEU A 176 7.53 -0.83 -7.11
N LEU A 177 6.35 -0.20 -7.13
CA LEU A 177 5.13 -0.80 -6.59
C LEU A 177 4.72 -2.05 -7.38
N HIS A 178 4.82 -2.01 -8.70
CA HIS A 178 4.48 -3.14 -9.57
C HIS A 178 5.50 -4.29 -9.42
N ALA A 179 6.79 -3.98 -9.36
CA ALA A 179 7.85 -4.94 -9.07
C ALA A 179 7.63 -5.61 -7.72
N TYR A 180 7.29 -4.84 -6.69
CA TYR A 180 6.94 -5.38 -5.38
C TYR A 180 5.71 -6.32 -5.44
N GLY A 181 4.71 -5.98 -6.25
CA GLY A 181 3.58 -6.86 -6.54
C GLY A 181 4.00 -8.20 -7.16
N ILE A 182 4.88 -8.18 -8.17
CA ILE A 182 5.41 -9.39 -8.81
C ILE A 182 6.19 -10.23 -7.79
N ILE A 183 7.10 -9.60 -7.04
CA ILE A 183 7.88 -10.26 -5.99
C ILE A 183 6.98 -10.86 -4.92
N SER A 184 5.87 -10.21 -4.57
CA SER A 184 4.94 -10.73 -3.55
C SER A 184 4.15 -11.97 -4.02
N ILE A 185 3.97 -12.17 -5.33
CA ILE A 185 3.45 -13.44 -5.89
C ILE A 185 4.53 -14.52 -5.86
N SER A 186 5.74 -14.15 -6.26
CA SER A 186 6.89 -15.03 -6.31
C SER A 186 7.35 -15.38 -4.91
N LYS A 187 6.96 -16.57 -4.43
CA LYS A 187 7.42 -17.07 -3.14
C LYS A 187 8.94 -16.96 -3.07
N LEU A 188 9.46 -16.39 -1.98
CA LEU A 188 10.88 -16.04 -1.83
C LEU A 188 11.83 -17.22 -2.13
N ASP A 189 11.39 -18.46 -1.88
CA ASP A 189 12.13 -19.69 -2.15
C ASP A 189 12.35 -20.00 -3.66
N LYS A 190 11.60 -19.36 -4.56
CA LYS A 190 11.71 -19.51 -6.03
C LYS A 190 12.16 -18.23 -6.73
N LEU A 191 12.69 -17.26 -5.97
CA LEU A 191 13.03 -15.94 -6.48
C LEU A 191 13.98 -15.99 -7.70
N GLU A 192 14.90 -16.96 -7.76
CA GLU A 192 15.80 -17.12 -8.91
C GLU A 192 15.07 -17.52 -10.21
N GLN A 193 14.01 -18.34 -10.10
CA GLN A 193 13.21 -18.78 -11.24
C GLN A 193 12.26 -17.69 -11.72
N ASP A 194 11.79 -16.86 -10.79
CA ASP A 194 10.80 -15.82 -11.07
C ASP A 194 11.41 -14.42 -11.31
N LEU A 195 12.71 -14.26 -11.08
CA LEU A 195 13.45 -13.04 -11.41
C LEU A 195 13.23 -12.51 -12.84
N PRO A 196 13.15 -13.35 -13.90
CA PRO A 196 12.82 -12.86 -15.24
C PRO A 196 11.44 -12.16 -15.32
N LEU A 197 10.50 -12.42 -14.41
CA LEU A 197 9.22 -11.70 -14.41
C LEU A 197 9.38 -10.22 -14.08
N LEU A 198 10.47 -9.80 -13.41
CA LEU A 198 10.76 -8.37 -13.20
C LEU A 198 10.99 -7.64 -14.53
N ALA A 199 11.38 -8.33 -15.60
CA ALA A 199 11.49 -7.72 -16.92
C ALA A 199 10.13 -7.22 -17.46
N LEU A 200 9.01 -7.70 -16.92
CA LEU A 200 7.66 -7.23 -17.27
C LEU A 200 7.26 -5.94 -16.53
N VAL A 201 8.02 -5.49 -15.54
CA VAL A 201 7.71 -4.25 -14.79
C VAL A 201 7.47 -3.02 -15.70
N PRO A 202 8.30 -2.73 -16.71
CA PRO A 202 8.06 -1.60 -17.60
C PRO A 202 6.97 -1.88 -18.66
N ALA A 203 6.50 -3.12 -18.82
CA ALA A 203 5.63 -3.51 -19.91
C ALA A 203 4.31 -2.70 -19.98
N PRO A 204 3.60 -2.41 -18.87
CA PRO A 204 2.39 -1.59 -18.93
C PRO A 204 2.65 -0.17 -19.45
N ALA A 205 3.78 0.44 -19.06
CA ALA A 205 4.16 1.77 -19.52
C ALA A 205 4.56 1.78 -21.00
N LEU A 206 5.33 0.78 -21.43
CA LEU A 206 5.72 0.62 -22.84
C LEU A 206 4.50 0.35 -23.72
N PHE A 207 3.60 -0.54 -23.28
CA PHE A 207 2.36 -0.83 -23.98
C PHE A 207 1.50 0.44 -24.15
N TYR A 208 1.37 1.24 -23.09
CA TYR A 208 0.67 2.52 -23.18
C TYR A 208 1.34 3.46 -24.20
N LEU A 209 2.66 3.65 -24.13
CA LEU A 209 3.38 4.53 -25.08
C LEU A 209 3.26 4.08 -26.54
N MET A 210 3.23 2.77 -26.78
CA MET A 210 3.04 2.22 -28.13
C MET A 210 1.61 2.41 -28.66
N THR A 211 0.62 2.43 -27.78
CA THR A 211 -0.81 2.49 -28.13
C THR A 211 -1.40 3.90 -28.05
N ALA A 212 -0.81 4.81 -27.26
CA ALA A 212 -1.32 6.16 -27.02
C ALA A 212 -1.60 6.92 -28.33
N LYS A 213 -0.67 6.84 -29.30
CA LYS A 213 -0.82 7.47 -30.63
C LYS A 213 -2.08 7.06 -31.38
N TYR A 214 -2.59 5.85 -31.16
CA TYR A 214 -3.76 5.30 -31.87
C TYR A 214 -5.05 5.45 -31.08
N THR A 215 -4.98 5.88 -29.82
CA THR A 215 -6.11 5.87 -28.88
C THR A 215 -6.68 7.27 -28.62
N GLU A 216 -6.11 8.31 -29.25
CA GLU A 216 -6.55 9.70 -29.08
C GLU A 216 -7.84 10.01 -29.86
N PRO A 217 -8.95 10.34 -29.16
CA PRO A 217 -10.23 10.61 -29.82
C PRO A 217 -10.21 11.91 -30.64
N SER A 218 -9.39 12.89 -30.26
CA SER A 218 -9.22 14.16 -31.00
C SER A 218 -8.69 13.93 -32.42
N ARG A 219 -7.77 12.96 -32.59
CA ARG A 219 -7.22 12.62 -33.91
C ARG A 219 -8.22 11.87 -34.78
N ILE A 220 -9.01 10.97 -34.19
CA ILE A 220 -10.10 10.26 -34.89
C ILE A 220 -11.13 11.26 -35.43
N LEU A 221 -11.49 12.27 -34.64
CA LEU A 221 -12.40 13.34 -35.08
C LEU A 221 -11.78 14.24 -36.16
N SER A 222 -10.48 14.56 -36.07
CA SER A 222 -9.80 15.39 -37.08
C SER A 222 -9.54 14.68 -38.40
N GLU A 223 -9.21 13.38 -38.37
CA GLU A 223 -8.96 12.57 -39.56
C GLU A 223 -10.30 12.17 -40.24
N GLY A 224 -11.38 11.98 -39.46
CA GLY A 224 -12.73 11.79 -40.00
C GLY A 224 -13.38 13.07 -40.57
N GLY A 225 -12.97 14.25 -40.09
CA GLY A 225 -13.49 15.54 -40.57
C GLY A 225 -12.84 16.08 -41.84
N ASN A 226 -11.64 15.61 -42.19
CA ASN A 226 -10.91 16.02 -43.40
C ASN A 226 -11.21 15.12 -44.63
N GLY A 227 -12.17 14.20 -44.51
CA GLY A 227 -12.57 13.26 -45.56
C GLY A 227 -13.84 13.64 -46.33
N HIS A 228 -14.34 14.87 -46.18
CA HIS A 228 -15.52 15.39 -46.89
C HIS A 228 -15.23 16.74 -47.55
#